data_AF-A0A2N3DU62-F1
#
_entry.id   AF-A0A2N3DU62-F1
#
_cell.length_a   1.000
_cell.length_b   1.000
_cell.length_c   1.000
_cell.angle_alpha   90.00
_cell.angle_beta   90.00
_cell.angle_gamma   90.00
#
_symmetry.space_group_name_H-M   'P 1'
#
loop_
_entity.id
_entity.type
_entity.pdbx_description
1 polymer ?
#
loop_
_entity_poly.entity_id
_entity_poly.type
_entity_poly.pdbx_seq_one_letter_code
_entity_poly.pdbx_strand_id
1 'polypeptide(L)'
;MNLAGIADWEPGFPFKNLFFGARPWLTRNMSGKGPHDTKMQEFFSFDDDGYPLEVPVSGSGADEPQAVFTYVPNVRSAGRYVLLYDGEGEVDGLAATKVISRKPGRILLQMSHASGDAYEAVVINRSKRGNHIRNIRLVAESQERDNLQDKPFLAEFLDFCRPFHCLRFMDWGATNNSLQERWTDRKQPSFYTMVASTGDPEGTWGPPPSTFNYKFAGGVAYEYMIQLCNTVKSDMWLCIPHRATDDYILRLARLVKQNLDPDLKVYIEYSNEIWNWQFHQAGWMLRSPLAGALVEAKGGSPWKDDAKKEGKDHPERIGALFRRAFAIWEQEWGGSADRLIRVCAVQAAWADASIRTVRWCLENGGVDAISPAAYFGPDKAIYKKWDSLGEQLTPDDVIDDMEAVVRALRTGGGLLEIVAFAKQHGLSYVAYEGGQHIQPEGQKKLPYAPAIAQAQAHSRMYDLYVELLRVHRDLDCQMFGHFSSVGRQGTRWGSWGAKASYSIPNDDSPKMRALIDCNAKR
;
A
#
# COMPACT_ATOMS: atom_id res chain seq x y z
N MET A 1 6.14 -9.68 -4.95
CA MET A 1 6.16 -9.18 -3.56
C MET A 1 5.40 -7.87 -3.52
N ASN A 2 4.35 -7.74 -2.71
CA ASN A 2 3.69 -6.45 -2.50
C ASN A 2 4.45 -5.65 -1.42
N LEU A 3 4.80 -4.41 -1.74
CA LEU A 3 5.58 -3.56 -0.86
C LEU A 3 4.66 -2.90 0.17
N ALA A 4 4.98 -3.10 1.45
CA ALA A 4 4.26 -2.48 2.56
C ALA A 4 4.25 -0.95 2.44
N GLY A 5 3.19 -0.34 2.98
CA GLY A 5 3.03 1.11 3.04
C GLY A 5 4.22 1.84 3.69
N ILE A 6 4.22 3.15 3.54
CA ILE A 6 5.23 4.02 4.15
C ILE A 6 4.54 5.06 5.04
N ALA A 7 5.04 5.17 6.26
CA ALA A 7 4.68 6.24 7.21
C ALA A 7 5.69 6.21 8.37
N ASP A 8 5.59 7.18 9.26
CA ASP A 8 6.45 7.27 10.43
C ASP A 8 6.27 6.10 11.41
N TRP A 9 5.07 5.49 11.42
CA TRP A 9 4.70 4.37 12.30
C TRP A 9 4.95 2.99 11.68
N GLU A 10 5.35 2.95 10.41
CA GLU A 10 5.61 1.69 9.72
C GLU A 10 6.89 1.04 10.24
N PRO A 11 6.93 -0.29 10.38
CA PRO A 11 8.06 -0.97 10.99
C PRO A 11 9.30 -1.04 10.07
N GLY A 12 9.19 -0.59 8.82
CA GLY A 12 10.30 -0.43 7.89
C GLY A 12 10.11 0.80 7.02
N PHE A 13 11.21 1.40 6.57
CA PHE A 13 11.19 2.59 5.73
C PHE A 13 12.20 2.45 4.57
N PRO A 14 11.81 2.70 3.30
CA PRO A 14 12.64 2.38 2.14
C PRO A 14 13.55 3.52 1.66
N PHE A 15 13.29 4.78 2.06
CA PHE A 15 13.98 5.95 1.52
C PHE A 15 15.07 6.49 2.44
N LYS A 16 16.12 7.07 1.84
CA LYS A 16 17.15 7.85 2.54
C LYS A 16 16.57 9.14 3.12
N ASN A 17 15.69 9.80 2.37
CA ASN A 17 14.98 10.98 2.85
C ASN A 17 13.83 10.55 3.78
N LEU A 18 14.05 10.66 5.10
CA LEU A 18 13.03 10.35 6.10
C LEU A 18 11.79 11.25 5.98
N PHE A 19 11.94 12.45 5.39
CA PHE A 19 10.80 13.34 5.18
C PHE A 19 9.73 12.77 4.25
N PHE A 20 10.08 11.80 3.38
CA PHE A 20 9.09 11.10 2.55
C PHE A 20 8.11 10.24 3.36
N GLY A 21 8.44 9.90 4.61
CA GLY A 21 7.54 9.23 5.53
C GLY A 21 6.86 10.17 6.52
N ALA A 22 6.95 11.48 6.32
CA ALA A 22 6.37 12.45 7.23
C ALA A 22 4.84 12.41 7.17
N ARG A 23 4.17 12.51 8.33
CA ARG A 23 2.71 12.67 8.37
C ARG A 23 2.27 13.98 7.68
N PRO A 24 1.03 14.06 7.19
CA PRO A 24 0.40 15.34 6.92
C PRO A 24 0.57 16.30 8.11
N TRP A 25 0.80 17.58 7.82
CA TRP A 25 1.06 18.60 8.85
C TRP A 25 -0.02 18.60 9.94
N LEU A 26 0.44 18.51 11.19
CA LEU A 26 -0.35 18.76 12.38
C LEU A 26 -0.13 20.21 12.81
N THR A 27 -1.12 20.82 13.45
CA THR A 27 -1.00 22.21 13.91
C THR A 27 -0.81 22.27 15.41
N ARG A 28 -0.11 23.29 15.88
CA ARG A 28 0.04 23.54 17.30
C ARG A 28 0.14 25.02 17.61
N ASN A 29 -0.31 25.35 18.80
CA ASN A 29 -0.04 26.59 19.52
C ASN A 29 1.47 26.93 19.55
N MET A 30 1.84 28.18 19.21
CA MET A 30 3.24 28.66 19.22
C MET A 30 3.90 28.61 20.60
N SER A 31 3.12 28.73 21.69
CA SER A 31 3.62 28.53 23.05
C SER A 31 3.96 27.07 23.35
N GLY A 32 3.54 26.15 22.48
CA GLY A 32 3.64 24.72 22.65
C GLY A 32 2.63 24.11 23.63
N LYS A 33 1.78 24.92 24.27
CA LYS A 33 0.75 24.49 25.23
C LYS A 33 -0.56 24.10 24.54
N GLY A 34 -1.41 23.38 25.24
CA GLY A 34 -2.74 23.00 24.73
C GLY A 34 -2.75 21.60 24.10
N PRO A 35 -3.71 21.31 23.19
CA PRO A 35 -3.84 20.00 22.59
C PRO A 35 -2.64 19.65 21.71
N HIS A 36 -2.39 18.36 21.55
CA HIS A 36 -1.28 17.86 20.73
C HIS A 36 -1.39 18.28 19.25
N ASP A 37 -2.61 18.22 18.69
CA ASP A 37 -2.93 18.75 17.37
C ASP A 37 -4.15 19.68 17.54
N THR A 38 -3.97 20.96 17.22
CA THR A 38 -5.02 21.99 17.36
C THR A 38 -6.08 21.92 16.26
N LYS A 39 -5.89 21.10 15.22
CA LYS A 39 -6.84 20.93 14.10
C LYS A 39 -7.12 22.22 13.30
N MET A 40 -6.11 23.09 13.21
CA MET A 40 -6.18 24.41 12.58
C MET A 40 -5.60 24.42 11.15
N GLN A 41 -5.46 23.26 10.50
CA GLN A 41 -4.80 23.13 9.18
C GLN A 41 -5.45 24.00 8.10
N GLU A 42 -6.77 24.26 8.21
CA GLU A 42 -7.54 25.05 7.24
C GLU A 42 -7.12 26.51 7.15
N PHE A 43 -6.46 27.06 8.17
CA PHE A 43 -5.98 28.44 8.16
C PHE A 43 -4.66 28.61 7.42
N PHE A 44 -3.94 27.52 7.15
CA PHE A 44 -2.65 27.57 6.46
C PHE A 44 -2.83 27.53 4.94
N SER A 45 -2.06 28.39 4.26
CA SER A 45 -1.85 28.27 2.82
C SER A 45 -0.61 27.42 2.54
N PHE A 46 -0.70 26.51 1.58
CA PHE A 46 0.40 25.64 1.17
C PHE A 46 0.76 25.86 -0.30
N ASP A 47 2.02 25.66 -0.66
CA ASP A 47 2.43 25.56 -2.06
C ASP A 47 1.98 24.22 -2.69
N ASP A 48 2.31 24.02 -3.96
CA ASP A 48 1.95 22.82 -4.72
C ASP A 48 2.65 21.55 -4.20
N ASP A 49 3.79 21.71 -3.51
CA ASP A 49 4.56 20.61 -2.91
C ASP A 49 4.18 20.35 -1.44
N GLY A 50 3.17 21.06 -0.92
CA GLY A 50 2.58 20.87 0.40
C GLY A 50 3.30 21.57 1.54
N TYR A 51 4.21 22.51 1.28
CA TYR A 51 4.89 23.30 2.30
C TYR A 51 4.09 24.56 2.68
N PRO A 52 4.04 24.94 3.97
CA PRO A 52 3.33 26.13 4.42
C PRO A 52 4.00 27.41 3.91
N LEU A 53 3.24 28.25 3.22
CA LEU A 53 3.72 29.53 2.68
C LEU A 53 4.08 30.52 3.78
N GLU A 54 3.41 30.45 4.93
CA GLU A 54 3.72 31.29 6.07
C GLU A 54 3.48 30.56 7.39
N VAL A 55 4.35 30.84 8.37
CA VAL A 55 4.21 30.39 9.75
C VAL A 55 4.83 31.48 10.65
N PRO A 56 4.22 31.85 11.79
CA PRO A 56 2.94 31.34 12.29
C PRO A 56 1.72 31.96 11.59
N VAL A 57 0.57 31.32 11.73
CA VAL A 57 -0.74 31.80 11.24
C VAL A 57 -1.71 31.94 12.41
N SER A 58 -2.49 33.02 12.44
CA SER A 58 -3.62 33.16 13.37
C SER A 58 -4.92 32.76 12.67
N GLY A 59 -5.69 31.84 13.27
CA GLY A 59 -7.00 31.41 12.79
C GLY A 59 -8.13 31.90 13.70
N SER A 60 -9.35 32.00 13.17
CA SER A 60 -10.53 32.29 14.00
C SER A 60 -10.74 31.16 15.01
N GLY A 61 -10.85 31.49 16.29
CA GLY A 61 -10.99 30.51 17.37
C GLY A 61 -9.66 29.95 17.89
N ALA A 62 -8.52 30.39 17.38
CA ALA A 62 -7.22 30.12 17.99
C ALA A 62 -6.90 31.15 19.09
N ASP A 63 -6.53 30.68 20.27
CA ASP A 63 -6.13 31.55 21.39
C ASP A 63 -4.79 32.27 21.13
N GLU A 64 -3.97 31.72 20.23
CA GLU A 64 -2.65 32.26 19.85
C GLU A 64 -2.24 31.83 18.43
N PRO A 65 -1.19 32.44 17.85
CA PRO A 65 -0.67 32.04 16.55
C PRO A 65 -0.25 30.56 16.53
N GLN A 66 -0.41 29.92 15.37
CA GLN A 66 -0.22 28.48 15.15
C GLN A 66 1.07 28.21 14.35
N ALA A 67 1.81 27.19 14.77
CA ALA A 67 2.87 26.52 14.02
C ALA A 67 2.37 25.23 13.36
N VAL A 68 3.19 24.64 12.48
CA VAL A 68 2.99 23.28 11.98
C VAL A 68 4.12 22.36 12.42
N PHE A 69 3.78 21.10 12.69
CA PHE A 69 4.76 20.06 12.98
C PHE A 69 4.36 18.74 12.33
N THR A 70 5.32 17.83 12.20
CA THR A 70 5.05 16.48 11.68
C THR A 70 5.96 15.45 12.33
N TYR A 71 5.48 14.21 12.38
CA TYR A 71 6.25 13.03 12.77
C TYR A 71 6.97 12.47 11.56
N VAL A 72 8.17 11.93 11.78
CA VAL A 72 9.01 11.32 10.75
C VAL A 72 9.38 9.88 11.14
N PRO A 73 9.76 9.02 10.17
CA PRO A 73 10.14 7.64 10.41
C PRO A 73 11.13 7.45 11.55
N ASN A 74 10.76 6.56 12.47
CA ASN A 74 11.50 6.30 13.69
C ASN A 74 12.16 4.90 13.70
N VAL A 75 12.36 4.29 12.53
CA VAL A 75 12.82 2.88 12.37
C VAL A 75 14.21 2.77 11.74
N ARG A 76 15.08 3.75 12.02
CA ARG A 76 16.46 3.79 11.53
C ARG A 76 17.46 3.53 12.66
N SER A 77 18.74 3.77 12.43
CA SER A 77 19.75 3.69 13.49
C SER A 77 19.82 5.03 14.24
N ALA A 78 19.94 4.97 15.57
CA ALA A 78 20.21 6.13 16.41
C ALA A 78 21.47 6.85 15.94
N GLY A 79 21.47 8.18 15.91
CA GLY A 79 22.65 8.91 15.42
C GLY A 79 22.40 10.35 15.03
N ARG A 80 23.37 10.89 14.28
CA ARG A 80 23.33 12.24 13.74
C ARG A 80 22.64 12.27 12.40
N TYR A 81 21.74 13.22 12.25
CA TYR A 81 20.94 13.45 11.05
C TYR A 81 21.02 14.91 10.66
N VAL A 82 20.87 15.17 9.37
CA VAL A 82 20.90 16.52 8.81
C VAL A 82 19.55 16.80 8.18
N LEU A 83 18.92 17.89 8.62
CA LEU A 83 17.76 18.49 7.98
C LEU A 83 18.24 19.64 7.10
N LEU A 84 18.07 19.50 5.79
CA LEU A 84 18.33 20.51 4.78
C LEU A 84 17.02 21.14 4.35
N TYR A 85 16.99 22.44 4.08
CA TYR A 85 15.82 23.14 3.57
C TYR A 85 16.22 24.39 2.77
N ASP A 86 15.34 24.81 1.87
CA ASP A 86 15.42 26.10 1.20
C ASP A 86 14.46 27.10 1.83
N GLY A 87 14.76 28.40 1.73
CA GLY A 87 13.89 29.48 2.22
C GLY A 87 14.34 30.13 3.53
N GLU A 88 13.57 31.12 3.96
CA GLU A 88 13.82 31.89 5.19
C GLU A 88 12.78 31.51 6.25
N GLY A 89 13.27 31.01 7.38
CA GLY A 89 12.40 30.55 8.46
C GLY A 89 13.17 29.85 9.58
N GLU A 90 12.42 29.23 10.49
CA GLU A 90 12.93 28.53 11.66
C GLU A 90 12.31 27.12 11.73
N VAL A 91 13.16 26.11 11.72
CA VAL A 91 12.79 24.70 11.95
C VAL A 91 13.45 24.23 13.24
N ASP A 92 12.73 23.43 14.02
CA ASP A 92 13.24 22.81 15.24
C ASP A 92 12.90 21.31 15.31
N GLY A 93 13.56 20.60 16.22
CA GLY A 93 13.24 19.23 16.60
C GLY A 93 12.14 19.18 17.66
N LEU A 94 11.31 18.15 17.60
CA LEU A 94 10.31 17.82 18.61
C LEU A 94 10.44 16.37 19.05
N ALA A 95 9.77 16.03 20.16
CA ALA A 95 9.78 14.70 20.76
C ALA A 95 11.22 14.24 21.07
N ALA A 96 11.70 13.14 20.48
CA ALA A 96 13.07 12.66 20.72
C ALA A 96 14.13 13.39 19.88
N THR A 97 13.73 14.16 18.86
CA THR A 97 14.64 14.91 17.98
C THR A 97 15.27 16.09 18.71
N LYS A 98 16.60 16.11 18.86
CA LYS A 98 17.33 17.23 19.51
C LYS A 98 18.19 17.98 18.51
N VAL A 99 18.16 19.31 18.52
CA VAL A 99 19.06 20.11 17.68
C VAL A 99 20.44 20.23 18.33
N ILE A 100 21.48 19.92 17.55
CA ILE A 100 22.89 20.09 17.93
C ILE A 100 23.39 21.46 17.47
N SER A 101 23.13 21.82 16.21
CA SER A 101 23.56 23.11 15.66
C SER A 101 22.67 23.54 14.49
N ARG A 102 22.61 24.85 14.23
CA ARG A 102 21.83 25.45 13.14
C ARG A 102 22.70 26.37 12.30
N LYS A 103 22.49 26.33 10.98
CA LYS A 103 22.91 27.34 10.01
C LYS A 103 21.74 27.55 9.03
N PRO A 104 21.65 28.70 8.34
CA PRO A 104 20.65 28.89 7.29
C PRO A 104 20.63 27.70 6.32
N GLY A 105 19.46 27.07 6.15
CA GLY A 105 19.24 25.92 5.26
C GLY A 105 19.81 24.58 5.73
N ARG A 106 20.42 24.49 6.93
CA ARG A 106 21.00 23.25 7.45
C ARG A 106 20.92 23.15 8.97
N ILE A 107 20.32 22.09 9.47
CA ILE A 107 20.22 21.78 10.89
C ILE A 107 20.83 20.41 11.16
N LEU A 108 21.75 20.34 12.11
CA LEU A 108 22.29 19.08 12.62
C LEU A 108 21.46 18.62 13.82
N LEU A 109 20.96 17.39 13.75
CA LEU A 109 20.05 16.77 14.71
C LEU A 109 20.70 15.54 15.34
N GLN A 110 20.36 15.28 16.60
CA GLN A 110 20.52 13.98 17.25
C GLN A 110 19.14 13.32 17.28
N MET A 111 19.01 12.15 16.65
CA MET A 111 17.79 11.33 16.65
C MET A 111 18.05 10.02 17.40
N SER A 112 17.04 9.57 18.15
CA SER A 112 17.09 8.38 18.99
C SER A 112 16.77 7.10 18.22
N HIS A 113 15.86 7.16 17.25
CA HIS A 113 15.35 5.96 16.56
C HIS A 113 14.90 4.82 17.49
N ALA A 114 14.40 5.18 18.68
CA ALA A 114 14.05 4.20 19.70
C ALA A 114 12.67 3.58 19.43
N SER A 115 12.55 2.27 19.61
CA SER A 115 11.27 1.56 19.55
C SER A 115 10.35 1.94 20.73
N GLY A 116 9.03 1.82 20.55
CA GLY A 116 8.05 2.06 21.61
C GLY A 116 7.40 3.44 21.50
N ASP A 117 7.28 4.15 22.63
CA ASP A 117 6.60 5.46 22.72
C ASP A 117 7.50 6.66 22.36
N ALA A 118 8.76 6.42 22.00
CA ALA A 118 9.61 7.46 21.45
C ALA A 118 9.18 7.75 20.01
N TYR A 119 9.03 9.03 19.68
CA TYR A 119 8.76 9.50 18.32
C TYR A 119 9.79 10.53 17.91
N GLU A 120 10.04 10.63 16.62
CA GLU A 120 10.86 11.69 16.04
C GLU A 120 9.92 12.65 15.33
N ALA A 121 10.09 13.94 15.58
CA ALA A 121 9.26 14.98 14.99
C ALA A 121 10.07 16.24 14.69
N VAL A 122 9.52 17.05 13.80
CA VAL A 122 10.06 18.36 13.42
C VAL A 122 8.94 19.40 13.43
N VAL A 123 9.29 20.64 13.76
CA VAL A 123 8.36 21.77 13.77
C VAL A 123 8.90 22.91 12.91
N ILE A 124 8.03 23.56 12.16
CA ILE A 124 8.30 24.84 11.53
C ILE A 124 7.68 25.90 12.43
N ASN A 125 8.52 26.67 13.13
CA ASN A 125 8.09 27.79 13.97
C ASN A 125 7.92 29.08 13.15
N ARG A 126 8.67 29.20 12.05
CA ARG A 126 8.61 30.35 11.14
C ARG A 126 8.82 29.92 9.70
N SER A 127 8.00 30.45 8.79
CA SER A 127 8.16 30.33 7.35
C SER A 127 7.77 31.68 6.73
N LYS A 128 8.63 32.29 5.92
CA LYS A 128 8.39 33.62 5.36
C LYS A 128 7.72 33.55 3.99
N ARG A 129 6.51 34.12 3.86
CA ARG A 129 5.82 34.23 2.58
C ARG A 129 6.69 34.87 1.49
N GLY A 130 6.69 34.27 0.30
CA GLY A 130 7.53 34.67 -0.84
C GLY A 130 8.96 34.11 -0.80
N ASN A 131 9.42 33.59 0.33
CA ASN A 131 10.64 32.81 0.45
C ASN A 131 10.47 31.74 1.55
N HIS A 132 9.40 30.95 1.43
CA HIS A 132 8.95 30.04 2.48
C HIS A 132 9.86 28.81 2.57
N ILE A 133 9.83 28.16 3.74
CA ILE A 133 10.54 26.90 3.94
C ILE A 133 9.99 25.84 2.99
N ARG A 134 10.88 25.23 2.21
CA ARG A 134 10.54 24.19 1.23
C ARG A 134 11.73 23.27 0.97
N ASN A 135 11.51 22.23 0.16
CA ASN A 135 12.55 21.25 -0.23
C ASN A 135 13.27 20.64 1.00
N ILE A 136 12.49 20.28 2.02
CA ILE A 136 13.00 19.66 3.24
C ILE A 136 13.51 18.25 2.93
N ARG A 137 14.76 17.99 3.29
CA ARG A 137 15.40 16.67 3.23
C ARG A 137 15.95 16.32 4.60
N LEU A 138 15.55 15.18 5.14
CA LEU A 138 16.03 14.66 6.42
C LEU A 138 16.77 13.34 6.17
N VAL A 139 18.09 13.35 6.34
CA VAL A 139 18.97 12.22 6.00
C VAL A 139 19.98 11.96 7.11
N ALA A 140 20.55 10.75 7.17
CA ALA A 140 21.68 10.48 8.05
C ALA A 140 22.86 11.42 7.69
N GLU A 141 23.66 11.85 8.67
CA GLU A 141 24.78 12.78 8.43
C GLU A 141 25.77 12.25 7.37
N SER A 142 25.99 10.94 7.32
CA SER A 142 26.83 10.29 6.31
C SER A 142 26.27 10.36 4.87
N GLN A 143 24.97 10.65 4.72
CA GLN A 143 24.24 10.69 3.46
C GLN A 143 23.90 12.12 3.02
N GLU A 144 24.38 13.15 3.72
CA GLU A 144 24.07 14.56 3.43
C GLU A 144 24.36 14.96 1.97
N ARG A 145 25.40 14.36 1.37
CA ARG A 145 25.87 14.67 0.01
C ARG A 145 25.34 13.71 -1.05
N ASP A 146 24.48 12.77 -0.69
CA ASP A 146 23.93 11.82 -1.65
C ASP A 146 23.02 12.53 -2.65
N ASN A 147 23.09 12.13 -3.92
CA ASN A 147 22.06 12.51 -4.89
C ASN A 147 20.78 11.68 -4.61
N LEU A 148 19.86 12.27 -3.86
CA LEU A 148 18.59 11.64 -3.49
C LEU A 148 17.65 11.47 -4.69
N GLN A 149 17.84 12.21 -5.79
CA GLN A 149 17.05 12.01 -7.01
C GLN A 149 17.46 10.72 -7.71
N ASP A 150 18.77 10.47 -7.85
CA ASP A 150 19.29 9.27 -8.53
C ASP A 150 19.25 8.01 -7.66
N LYS A 151 19.45 8.18 -6.34
CA LYS A 151 19.60 7.08 -5.37
C LYS A 151 18.76 7.32 -4.12
N PRO A 152 17.42 7.39 -4.23
CA PRO A 152 16.53 7.69 -3.11
C PRO A 152 16.43 6.55 -2.10
N PHE A 153 16.72 5.31 -2.52
CA PHE A 153 16.50 4.10 -1.72
C PHE A 153 17.67 3.75 -0.81
N LEU A 154 17.34 3.16 0.34
CA LEU A 154 18.28 2.56 1.27
C LEU A 154 18.83 1.24 0.72
N ALA A 155 20.10 0.92 1.05
CA ALA A 155 20.77 -0.26 0.50
C ALA A 155 20.10 -1.56 0.95
N GLU A 156 19.78 -1.68 2.23
CA GLU A 156 19.11 -2.85 2.81
C GLU A 156 17.70 -3.07 2.24
N PHE A 157 17.03 -2.00 1.79
CA PHE A 157 15.74 -2.12 1.11
C PHE A 157 15.93 -2.62 -0.32
N LEU A 158 16.94 -2.14 -1.04
CA LEU A 158 17.30 -2.68 -2.36
C LEU A 158 17.69 -4.16 -2.25
N ASP A 159 18.48 -4.54 -1.24
CA ASP A 159 18.86 -5.93 -0.97
C ASP A 159 17.64 -6.82 -0.70
N PHE A 160 16.66 -6.32 0.05
CA PHE A 160 15.39 -7.01 0.25
C PHE A 160 14.66 -7.24 -1.07
N CYS A 161 14.62 -6.26 -1.96
CA CYS A 161 13.84 -6.33 -3.20
C CYS A 161 14.47 -7.21 -4.30
N ARG A 162 15.82 -7.26 -4.36
CA ARG A 162 16.59 -7.94 -5.43
C ARG A 162 16.18 -9.38 -5.76
N PRO A 163 15.78 -10.24 -4.81
CA PRO A 163 15.38 -11.60 -5.13
C PRO A 163 14.06 -11.67 -5.91
N PHE A 164 13.17 -10.68 -5.82
CA PHE A 164 11.80 -10.80 -6.33
C PHE A 164 11.68 -10.44 -7.80
N HIS A 165 11.04 -11.30 -8.59
CA HIS A 165 10.79 -11.08 -10.03
C HIS A 165 9.86 -9.90 -10.30
N CYS A 166 8.89 -9.65 -9.43
CA CYS A 166 7.91 -8.58 -9.58
C CYS A 166 7.63 -7.89 -8.24
N LEU A 167 7.51 -6.56 -8.27
CA LEU A 167 7.11 -5.72 -7.15
C LEU A 167 5.70 -5.17 -7.40
N ARG A 168 4.79 -5.43 -6.47
CA ARG A 168 3.42 -4.89 -6.46
C ARG A 168 3.35 -3.67 -5.56
N PHE A 169 2.69 -2.62 -6.03
CA PHE A 169 2.68 -1.29 -5.40
C PHE A 169 1.30 -0.89 -4.87
N MET A 170 0.52 -1.83 -4.34
CA MET A 170 -0.84 -1.56 -3.87
C MET A 170 -0.86 -0.58 -2.69
N ASP A 171 -0.06 -0.84 -1.66
CA ASP A 171 0.03 0.04 -0.49
C ASP A 171 0.80 1.33 -0.82
N TRP A 172 1.88 1.23 -1.61
CA TRP A 172 2.63 2.40 -2.08
C TRP A 172 1.76 3.33 -2.92
N GLY A 173 0.84 2.82 -3.73
CA GLY A 173 -0.09 3.63 -4.51
C GLY A 173 -1.23 4.24 -3.68
N ALA A 174 -1.40 3.80 -2.42
CA ALA A 174 -2.58 4.08 -1.61
C ALA A 174 -3.89 3.78 -2.38
N THR A 175 -3.96 2.57 -2.94
CA THR A 175 -5.06 2.14 -3.82
C THR A 175 -6.36 1.94 -3.04
N ASN A 176 -6.29 1.33 -1.86
CA ASN A 176 -7.46 1.13 -1.01
C ASN A 176 -7.99 2.48 -0.51
N ASN A 177 -9.30 2.71 -0.69
CA ASN A 177 -9.98 3.96 -0.30
C ASN A 177 -9.32 5.23 -0.90
N SER A 178 -8.73 5.10 -2.10
CA SER A 178 -7.97 6.18 -2.74
C SER A 178 -8.83 7.42 -3.03
N LEU A 179 -8.26 8.60 -2.80
CA LEU A 179 -8.85 9.89 -3.15
C LEU A 179 -8.49 10.36 -4.56
N GLN A 180 -7.62 9.64 -5.27
CA GLN A 180 -7.15 10.04 -6.61
C GLN A 180 -8.24 9.82 -7.67
N GLU A 181 -8.48 10.84 -8.49
CA GLU A 181 -9.45 10.79 -9.60
C GLU A 181 -8.84 11.29 -10.92
N ARG A 182 -8.26 12.50 -10.93
CA ARG A 182 -7.66 13.13 -12.11
C ARG A 182 -6.14 13.06 -12.07
N TRP A 183 -5.48 13.14 -13.22
CA TRP A 183 -4.01 13.02 -13.31
C TRP A 183 -3.27 14.01 -12.39
N THR A 184 -3.82 15.20 -12.24
CA THR A 184 -3.27 16.26 -11.36
C THR A 184 -3.36 15.93 -9.87
N ASP A 185 -4.22 14.99 -9.48
CA ASP A 185 -4.42 14.62 -8.08
C ASP A 185 -3.35 13.63 -7.58
N ARG A 186 -2.49 13.11 -8.48
CA ARG A 186 -1.43 12.16 -8.12
C ARG A 186 -0.32 12.81 -7.30
N LYS A 187 0.33 12.02 -6.46
CA LYS A 187 1.57 12.43 -5.81
C LYS A 187 2.68 12.70 -6.84
N GLN A 188 3.29 13.88 -6.74
CA GLN A 188 4.48 14.25 -7.51
C GLN A 188 5.75 13.95 -6.71
N PRO A 189 6.89 13.65 -7.35
CA PRO A 189 8.16 13.41 -6.67
C PRO A 189 8.66 14.58 -5.80
N SER A 190 8.24 15.81 -6.11
CA SER A 190 8.58 17.05 -5.41
C SER A 190 7.78 17.29 -4.13
N PHE A 191 6.61 16.65 -3.99
CA PHE A 191 5.77 16.81 -2.82
C PHE A 191 6.50 16.31 -1.56
N TYR A 192 6.41 17.05 -0.46
CA TYR A 192 7.32 16.84 0.68
C TYR A 192 7.27 15.44 1.32
N THR A 193 6.11 14.80 1.24
CA THR A 193 5.84 13.47 1.80
C THR A 193 5.19 12.54 0.77
N MET A 194 5.58 11.27 0.82
CA MET A 194 4.99 10.19 0.03
C MET A 194 3.90 9.43 0.81
N VAL A 195 3.57 9.89 2.02
CA VAL A 195 2.43 9.39 2.81
C VAL A 195 1.12 9.93 2.21
N ALA A 196 0.13 9.04 2.08
CA ALA A 196 -1.18 9.34 1.52
C ALA A 196 -2.22 9.66 2.60
N SER A 197 -3.26 10.38 2.18
CA SER A 197 -4.58 10.36 2.81
C SER A 197 -5.54 9.51 1.98
N THR A 198 -6.36 8.73 2.66
CA THR A 198 -7.45 7.91 2.07
C THR A 198 -8.78 8.32 2.68
N GLY A 199 -9.91 7.97 2.06
CA GLY A 199 -11.21 8.31 2.64
C GLY A 199 -12.42 7.90 1.81
N ASP A 200 -13.54 8.55 2.09
CA ASP A 200 -14.85 8.33 1.48
C ASP A 200 -15.32 9.63 0.80
N PRO A 201 -14.94 9.87 -0.47
CA PRO A 201 -15.34 11.07 -1.19
C PRO A 201 -16.86 11.29 -1.24
N GLU A 202 -17.64 10.21 -1.30
CA GLU A 202 -19.11 10.25 -1.33
C GLU A 202 -19.75 10.58 0.02
N GLY A 203 -19.01 10.45 1.12
CA GLY A 203 -19.56 10.56 2.47
C GLY A 203 -20.69 9.55 2.75
N THR A 204 -20.59 8.35 2.17
CA THR A 204 -21.60 7.28 2.34
C THR A 204 -21.56 6.67 3.73
N TRP A 205 -20.36 6.45 4.28
CA TRP A 205 -20.14 5.76 5.56
C TRP A 205 -19.54 6.69 6.63
N GLY A 206 -19.10 7.88 6.26
CA GLY A 206 -18.54 8.88 7.17
C GLY A 206 -18.48 10.27 6.54
N PRO A 207 -17.93 11.27 7.26
CA PRO A 207 -17.74 12.60 6.68
C PRO A 207 -16.74 12.54 5.51
N PRO A 208 -16.99 13.29 4.42
CA PRO A 208 -16.05 13.35 3.30
C PRO A 208 -14.72 13.98 3.74
N PRO A 209 -13.60 13.66 3.06
CA PRO A 209 -12.31 14.27 3.34
C PRO A 209 -12.35 15.79 3.18
N SER A 210 -11.65 16.52 4.05
CA SER A 210 -11.49 17.97 3.92
C SER A 210 -10.62 18.35 2.72
N THR A 211 -10.68 19.61 2.28
CA THR A 211 -9.79 20.14 1.23
C THR A 211 -8.31 19.93 1.55
N PHE A 212 -7.94 19.98 2.84
CA PHE A 212 -6.58 19.67 3.27
C PHE A 212 -6.20 18.21 3.01
N ASN A 213 -7.08 17.26 3.31
CA ASN A 213 -6.82 15.83 3.08
C ASN A 213 -6.59 15.52 1.59
N TYR A 214 -7.33 16.17 0.69
CA TYR A 214 -7.18 15.99 -0.76
C TYR A 214 -5.79 16.41 -1.29
N LYS A 215 -5.05 17.30 -0.60
CA LYS A 215 -3.66 17.63 -0.96
C LYS A 215 -2.72 16.42 -0.83
N PHE A 216 -3.11 15.42 -0.06
CA PHE A 216 -2.35 14.20 0.19
C PHE A 216 -2.94 13.00 -0.55
N ALA A 217 -3.73 13.22 -1.60
CA ALA A 217 -4.21 12.14 -2.44
C ALA A 217 -3.03 11.36 -3.05
N GLY A 218 -3.11 10.02 -2.99
CA GLY A 218 -2.08 9.13 -3.51
C GLY A 218 -0.85 8.97 -2.61
N GLY A 219 -0.23 7.79 -2.67
CA GLY A 219 0.97 7.46 -1.91
C GLY A 219 2.25 7.83 -2.64
N VAL A 220 3.22 6.92 -2.68
CA VAL A 220 4.50 7.09 -3.37
C VAL A 220 4.28 7.48 -4.84
N ALA A 221 5.02 8.47 -5.31
CA ALA A 221 4.99 8.89 -6.70
C ALA A 221 5.40 7.73 -7.65
N TYR A 222 4.70 7.57 -8.77
CA TYR A 222 4.96 6.51 -9.74
C TYR A 222 6.39 6.53 -10.28
N GLU A 223 7.01 7.70 -10.38
CA GLU A 223 8.40 7.85 -10.78
C GLU A 223 9.36 7.09 -9.86
N TYR A 224 9.12 7.09 -8.54
CA TYR A 224 9.92 6.30 -7.60
C TYR A 224 9.63 4.80 -7.70
N MET A 225 8.39 4.40 -7.97
CA MET A 225 8.05 2.99 -8.21
C MET A 225 8.79 2.45 -9.45
N ILE A 226 8.79 3.22 -10.54
CA ILE A 226 9.51 2.90 -11.77
C ILE A 226 11.03 2.84 -11.51
N GLN A 227 11.58 3.84 -10.81
CA GLN A 227 12.99 3.88 -10.48
C GLN A 227 13.43 2.67 -9.65
N LEU A 228 12.59 2.22 -8.70
CA LEU A 228 12.87 1.01 -7.93
C LEU A 228 12.94 -0.21 -8.84
N CYS A 229 11.91 -0.45 -9.66
CA CYS A 229 11.87 -1.55 -10.61
C CYS A 229 13.09 -1.57 -11.55
N ASN A 230 13.47 -0.43 -12.11
CA ASN A 230 14.66 -0.30 -12.96
C ASN A 230 15.96 -0.60 -12.19
N THR A 231 16.04 -0.17 -10.93
CA THR A 231 17.22 -0.36 -10.08
C THR A 231 17.43 -1.82 -9.70
N VAL A 232 16.37 -2.53 -9.31
CA VAL A 232 16.45 -3.94 -8.88
C VAL A 232 16.16 -4.92 -10.02
N LYS A 233 15.85 -4.42 -11.22
CA LYS A 233 15.47 -5.20 -12.40
C LYS A 233 14.30 -6.14 -12.09
N SER A 234 13.23 -5.60 -11.52
CA SER A 234 12.01 -6.35 -11.19
C SER A 234 10.84 -5.79 -11.97
N ASP A 235 9.99 -6.67 -12.50
CA ASP A 235 8.73 -6.31 -13.15
C ASP A 235 7.86 -5.45 -12.22
N MET A 236 7.05 -4.60 -12.85
CA MET A 236 6.22 -3.64 -12.14
C MET A 236 4.76 -4.12 -12.10
N TRP A 237 4.17 -4.28 -10.92
CA TRP A 237 2.72 -4.51 -10.79
C TRP A 237 2.04 -3.30 -10.18
N LEU A 238 1.22 -2.63 -10.99
CA LEU A 238 0.51 -1.40 -10.66
C LEU A 238 -0.99 -1.63 -10.42
N CYS A 239 -1.51 -0.99 -9.37
CA CYS A 239 -2.93 -0.95 -9.06
C CYS A 239 -3.49 0.45 -9.34
N ILE A 240 -4.36 0.57 -10.34
CA ILE A 240 -4.95 1.85 -10.79
C ILE A 240 -6.03 2.28 -9.78
N PRO A 241 -6.07 3.55 -9.32
CA PRO A 241 -7.13 4.02 -8.41
C PRO A 241 -8.53 3.80 -8.98
N HIS A 242 -9.47 3.34 -8.16
CA HIS A 242 -10.82 2.96 -8.59
C HIS A 242 -11.62 4.11 -9.21
N ARG A 243 -11.27 5.37 -8.96
CA ARG A 243 -11.93 6.56 -9.52
C ARG A 243 -11.20 7.16 -10.73
N ALA A 244 -10.06 6.60 -11.13
CA ALA A 244 -9.20 7.19 -12.15
C ALA A 244 -9.98 7.47 -13.46
N THR A 245 -9.92 8.72 -13.92
CA THR A 245 -10.48 9.14 -15.21
C THR A 245 -9.71 8.51 -16.38
N ASP A 246 -10.28 8.54 -17.59
CA ASP A 246 -9.59 8.01 -18.77
C ASP A 246 -8.24 8.72 -19.01
N ASP A 247 -8.21 10.05 -18.80
CA ASP A 247 -6.97 10.85 -18.91
C ASP A 247 -5.92 10.44 -17.86
N TYR A 248 -6.34 10.13 -16.62
CA TYR A 248 -5.43 9.59 -15.61
C TYR A 248 -4.80 8.28 -16.09
N ILE A 249 -5.63 7.32 -16.52
CA ILE A 249 -5.18 5.99 -16.93
C ILE A 249 -4.25 6.09 -18.13
N LEU A 250 -4.59 6.93 -19.12
CA LEU A 250 -3.78 7.16 -20.31
C LEU A 250 -2.41 7.75 -19.97
N ARG A 251 -2.37 8.78 -19.12
CA ARG A 251 -1.11 9.44 -18.73
C ARG A 251 -0.25 8.55 -17.84
N LEU A 252 -0.87 7.72 -16.99
CA LEU A 252 -0.14 6.70 -16.22
C LEU A 252 0.50 5.68 -17.15
N ALA A 253 -0.26 5.15 -18.12
CA ALA A 253 0.23 4.23 -19.12
C ALA A 253 1.43 4.83 -19.88
N ARG A 254 1.33 6.10 -20.27
CA ARG A 254 2.41 6.83 -20.95
C ARG A 254 3.65 7.01 -20.08
N LEU A 255 3.49 7.43 -18.83
CA LEU A 255 4.59 7.63 -17.89
C LEU A 255 5.38 6.33 -17.71
N VAL A 256 4.70 5.21 -17.51
CA VAL A 256 5.35 3.90 -17.33
C VAL A 256 6.02 3.46 -18.62
N LYS A 257 5.35 3.58 -19.77
CA LYS A 257 5.93 3.21 -21.07
C LYS A 257 7.24 3.95 -21.37
N GLN A 258 7.30 5.24 -21.01
CA GLN A 258 8.45 6.10 -21.27
C GLN A 258 9.64 5.84 -20.35
N ASN A 259 9.41 5.38 -19.11
CA ASN A 259 10.43 5.39 -18.06
C ASN A 259 10.75 4.00 -17.48
N LEU A 260 9.86 3.02 -17.63
CA LEU A 260 10.14 1.64 -17.21
C LEU A 260 11.10 0.99 -18.21
N ASP A 261 12.17 0.42 -17.67
CA ASP A 261 13.20 -0.29 -18.43
C ASP A 261 12.58 -1.24 -19.47
N PRO A 262 13.00 -1.16 -20.75
CA PRO A 262 12.38 -1.90 -21.85
C PRO A 262 12.39 -3.43 -21.69
N ASP A 263 13.27 -3.98 -20.85
CA ASP A 263 13.34 -5.41 -20.60
C ASP A 263 12.32 -5.89 -19.54
N LEU A 264 11.67 -4.96 -18.82
CA LEU A 264 10.73 -5.26 -17.76
C LEU A 264 9.27 -5.25 -18.24
N LYS A 265 8.46 -6.12 -17.64
CA LYS A 265 7.01 -6.18 -17.84
C LYS A 265 6.26 -5.27 -16.86
N VAL A 266 5.06 -4.90 -17.26
CA VAL A 266 4.07 -4.23 -16.42
C VAL A 266 2.82 -5.09 -16.28
N TYR A 267 2.45 -5.41 -15.04
CA TYR A 267 1.19 -6.03 -14.67
C TYR A 267 0.22 -4.92 -14.24
N ILE A 268 -0.93 -4.83 -14.90
CA ILE A 268 -1.94 -3.82 -14.59
C ILE A 268 -3.17 -4.46 -13.95
N GLU A 269 -3.53 -3.90 -12.80
CA GLU A 269 -4.70 -4.25 -12.02
C GLU A 269 -5.54 -3.00 -11.80
N TYR A 270 -6.87 -3.10 -11.96
CA TYR A 270 -7.75 -1.99 -11.66
C TYR A 270 -8.26 -2.08 -10.22
N SER A 271 -7.93 -1.09 -9.40
CA SER A 271 -8.15 -1.05 -7.96
C SER A 271 -7.39 -2.18 -7.23
N ASN A 272 -7.78 -2.41 -5.98
CA ASN A 272 -7.52 -3.62 -5.19
C ASN A 272 -8.86 -4.12 -4.64
N GLU A 273 -9.08 -5.44 -4.65
CA GLU A 273 -10.25 -6.12 -4.08
C GLU A 273 -11.57 -5.33 -4.20
N ILE A 274 -11.90 -4.86 -5.41
CA ILE A 274 -13.10 -4.03 -5.61
C ILE A 274 -14.42 -4.81 -5.33
N TRP A 275 -14.31 -6.13 -5.15
CA TRP A 275 -15.38 -7.02 -4.68
C TRP A 275 -15.54 -7.04 -3.15
N ASN A 276 -14.55 -6.56 -2.38
CA ASN A 276 -14.53 -6.64 -0.92
C ASN A 276 -15.28 -5.47 -0.28
N TRP A 277 -16.43 -5.77 0.34
CA TRP A 277 -17.32 -4.81 0.98
C TRP A 277 -16.72 -4.06 2.18
N GLN A 278 -15.54 -4.47 2.68
CA GLN A 278 -14.81 -3.72 3.70
C GLN A 278 -14.21 -2.41 3.17
N PHE A 279 -14.08 -2.28 1.85
CA PHE A 279 -13.50 -1.08 1.24
C PHE A 279 -14.56 -0.19 0.57
N HIS A 280 -14.32 1.12 0.61
CA HIS A 280 -15.20 2.11 0.00
C HIS A 280 -15.31 1.92 -1.52
N GLN A 281 -14.23 1.44 -2.18
CA GLN A 281 -14.25 1.19 -3.62
C GLN A 281 -15.31 0.17 -4.05
N ALA A 282 -15.68 -0.80 -3.20
CA ALA A 282 -16.72 -1.77 -3.53
C ALA A 282 -18.11 -1.12 -3.58
N GLY A 283 -18.41 -0.28 -2.58
CA GLY A 283 -19.66 0.49 -2.60
C GLY A 283 -19.68 1.58 -3.68
N TRP A 284 -18.54 2.21 -3.98
CA TRP A 284 -18.40 3.09 -5.14
C TRP A 284 -18.73 2.34 -6.44
N MET A 285 -18.13 1.17 -6.67
CA MET A 285 -18.36 0.37 -7.88
C MET A 285 -19.83 0.00 -8.03
N LEU A 286 -20.47 -0.39 -6.93
CA LEU A 286 -21.90 -0.73 -6.92
C LEU A 286 -22.78 0.46 -7.32
N ARG A 287 -22.43 1.68 -6.93
CA ARG A 287 -23.21 2.90 -7.21
C ARG A 287 -22.72 3.70 -8.43
N SER A 288 -21.59 3.31 -9.02
CA SER A 288 -20.91 4.07 -10.07
C SER A 288 -21.76 4.17 -11.36
N PRO A 289 -22.14 5.39 -11.80
CA PRO A 289 -22.79 5.59 -13.08
C PRO A 289 -21.90 5.14 -14.25
N LEU A 290 -20.58 5.31 -14.13
CA LEU A 290 -19.60 4.85 -15.12
C LEU A 290 -19.67 3.33 -15.30
N ALA A 291 -19.61 2.56 -14.22
CA ALA A 291 -19.67 1.10 -14.30
C ALA A 291 -20.99 0.62 -14.91
N GLY A 292 -22.11 1.28 -14.57
CA GLY A 292 -23.41 1.01 -15.19
C GLY A 292 -23.41 1.32 -16.69
N ALA A 293 -22.95 2.51 -17.09
CA ALA A 293 -22.91 2.91 -18.50
C ALA A 293 -22.06 1.95 -19.36
N LEU A 294 -20.93 1.46 -18.84
CA LEU A 294 -20.08 0.49 -19.53
C LEU A 294 -20.79 -0.85 -19.77
N VAL A 295 -21.61 -1.30 -18.81
CA VAL A 295 -22.41 -2.52 -18.95
C VAL A 295 -23.59 -2.31 -19.90
N GLU A 296 -24.30 -1.18 -19.82
CA GLU A 296 -25.41 -0.83 -20.74
C GLU A 296 -24.92 -0.72 -22.19
N ALA A 297 -23.73 -0.16 -22.41
CA ALA A 297 -23.11 -0.06 -23.74
C ALA A 297 -22.84 -1.43 -24.40
N LYS A 298 -22.89 -2.52 -23.62
CA LYS A 298 -22.76 -3.90 -24.07
C LYS A 298 -24.08 -4.68 -24.00
N GLY A 299 -25.21 -4.00 -23.81
CA GLY A 299 -26.55 -4.59 -23.77
C GLY A 299 -26.90 -5.26 -22.42
N GLY A 300 -26.08 -5.06 -21.38
CA GLY A 300 -26.38 -5.56 -20.04
C GLY A 300 -27.41 -4.70 -19.30
N SER A 301 -27.95 -5.24 -18.21
CA SER A 301 -28.88 -4.56 -17.30
C SER A 301 -28.23 -4.41 -15.91
N PRO A 302 -27.48 -3.30 -15.66
CA PRO A 302 -26.60 -3.19 -14.50
C PRO A 302 -27.24 -2.55 -13.27
N TRP A 303 -28.54 -2.26 -13.29
CA TRP A 303 -29.24 -1.51 -12.25
C TRP A 303 -30.37 -2.34 -11.66
N LYS A 304 -30.57 -2.25 -10.34
CA LYS A 304 -31.71 -2.87 -9.65
C LYS A 304 -33.01 -2.06 -9.81
N ASP A 305 -32.86 -0.78 -10.14
CA ASP A 305 -33.94 0.20 -10.15
C ASP A 305 -33.79 1.19 -11.31
N ASP A 306 -34.92 1.76 -11.77
CA ASP A 306 -34.95 2.75 -12.85
C ASP A 306 -34.25 4.07 -12.48
N ALA A 307 -34.12 4.37 -11.19
CA ALA A 307 -33.41 5.55 -10.72
C ALA A 307 -31.88 5.38 -10.73
N LYS A 308 -31.38 4.19 -11.11
CA LYS A 308 -29.96 3.86 -11.29
C LYS A 308 -29.12 4.18 -10.05
N LYS A 309 -29.66 3.89 -8.86
CA LYS A 309 -29.00 4.18 -7.58
C LYS A 309 -28.18 3.02 -7.05
N GLU A 310 -28.60 1.79 -7.32
CA GLU A 310 -27.88 0.60 -6.88
C GLU A 310 -27.65 -0.39 -8.02
N GLY A 311 -26.39 -0.79 -8.18
CA GLY A 311 -25.99 -1.76 -9.17
C GLY A 311 -26.58 -3.15 -8.89
N LYS A 312 -27.00 -3.82 -9.96
CA LYS A 312 -27.23 -5.26 -10.00
C LYS A 312 -25.93 -5.93 -10.46
N ASP A 313 -25.75 -7.21 -10.13
CA ASP A 313 -24.74 -8.06 -10.79
C ASP A 313 -23.33 -7.44 -10.77
N HIS A 314 -22.78 -7.30 -9.56
CA HIS A 314 -21.46 -6.68 -9.36
C HIS A 314 -20.30 -7.32 -10.18
N PRO A 315 -20.28 -8.62 -10.54
CA PRO A 315 -19.19 -9.19 -11.32
C PRO A 315 -18.96 -8.53 -12.69
N GLU A 316 -20.02 -8.30 -13.47
CA GLU A 316 -19.96 -7.68 -14.80
C GLU A 316 -19.56 -6.21 -14.72
N ARG A 317 -20.01 -5.51 -13.67
CA ARG A 317 -19.60 -4.13 -13.39
C ARG A 317 -18.10 -4.05 -13.13
N ILE A 318 -17.55 -4.97 -12.36
CA ILE A 318 -16.10 -5.09 -12.13
C ILE A 318 -15.38 -5.40 -13.44
N GLY A 319 -15.83 -6.41 -14.20
CA GLY A 319 -15.25 -6.78 -15.48
C GLY A 319 -15.25 -5.65 -16.50
N ALA A 320 -16.30 -4.82 -16.52
CA ALA A 320 -16.42 -3.65 -17.37
C ALA A 320 -15.39 -2.56 -17.01
N LEU A 321 -15.20 -2.30 -15.71
CA LEU A 321 -14.17 -1.37 -15.24
C LEU A 321 -12.75 -1.85 -15.53
N PHE A 322 -12.49 -3.15 -15.33
CA PHE A 322 -11.21 -3.78 -15.66
C PHE A 322 -10.92 -3.62 -17.16
N ARG A 323 -11.88 -4.01 -18.00
CA ARG A 323 -11.73 -3.95 -19.46
C ARG A 323 -11.53 -2.51 -19.95
N ARG A 324 -12.24 -1.53 -19.38
CA ARG A 324 -12.02 -0.10 -19.67
C ARG A 324 -10.55 0.29 -19.45
N ALA A 325 -9.99 -0.04 -18.30
CA ALA A 325 -8.60 0.29 -17.99
C ALA A 325 -7.62 -0.41 -18.95
N PHE A 326 -7.84 -1.69 -19.22
CA PHE A 326 -7.02 -2.46 -20.16
C PHE A 326 -7.02 -1.85 -21.57
N ALA A 327 -8.19 -1.40 -22.07
CA ALA A 327 -8.31 -0.84 -23.41
C ALA A 327 -7.48 0.44 -23.58
N ILE A 328 -7.46 1.29 -22.55
CA ILE A 328 -6.69 2.54 -22.55
C ILE A 328 -5.18 2.24 -22.55
N TRP A 329 -4.75 1.25 -21.76
CA TRP A 329 -3.36 0.82 -21.75
C TRP A 329 -2.94 0.21 -23.08
N GLU A 330 -3.75 -0.68 -23.67
CA GLU A 330 -3.50 -1.26 -24.99
C GLU A 330 -3.30 -0.18 -26.06
N GLN A 331 -4.14 0.86 -26.05
CA GLN A 331 -4.05 1.97 -27.00
C GLN A 331 -2.71 2.72 -26.88
N GLU A 332 -2.26 3.03 -25.67
CA GLU A 332 -0.98 3.72 -25.46
C GLU A 332 0.22 2.78 -25.69
N TRP A 333 0.08 1.47 -25.41
CA TRP A 333 1.17 0.50 -25.43
C TRP A 333 1.31 -0.32 -26.72
N GLY A 334 0.46 -0.15 -27.73
CA GLY A 334 0.38 -1.04 -28.91
C GLY A 334 1.68 -1.44 -29.66
N GLY A 335 2.81 -0.77 -29.44
CA GLY A 335 4.15 -1.17 -29.93
C GLY A 335 5.03 -1.95 -28.92
N SER A 336 4.49 -2.30 -27.76
CA SER A 336 5.16 -2.98 -26.64
C SER A 336 4.16 -3.88 -25.88
N ALA A 337 3.21 -4.45 -26.61
CA ALA A 337 2.11 -5.21 -26.04
C ALA A 337 2.56 -6.50 -25.34
N ASP A 338 3.71 -7.05 -25.74
CA ASP A 338 4.38 -8.20 -25.11
C ASP A 338 4.85 -7.93 -23.67
N ARG A 339 5.03 -6.65 -23.30
CA ARG A 339 5.39 -6.21 -21.96
C ARG A 339 4.19 -5.92 -21.06
N LEU A 340 2.98 -5.83 -21.62
CA LEU A 340 1.76 -5.46 -20.89
C LEU A 340 0.96 -6.70 -20.50
N ILE A 341 0.78 -6.93 -19.20
CA ILE A 341 -0.01 -8.04 -18.66
C ILE A 341 -1.27 -7.50 -17.98
N ARG A 342 -2.44 -7.81 -18.54
CA ARG A 342 -3.76 -7.42 -18.02
C ARG A 342 -4.22 -8.45 -16.99
N VAL A 343 -4.40 -8.03 -15.74
CA VAL A 343 -4.68 -8.94 -14.62
C VAL A 343 -6.08 -8.71 -14.05
N CYS A 344 -6.92 -9.74 -14.09
CA CYS A 344 -8.20 -9.76 -13.38
C CYS A 344 -7.99 -10.23 -11.92
N ALA A 345 -7.85 -9.31 -10.98
CA ALA A 345 -7.82 -9.62 -9.54
C ALA A 345 -9.25 -9.95 -9.03
N VAL A 346 -9.43 -11.14 -8.48
CA VAL A 346 -10.75 -11.74 -8.16
C VAL A 346 -10.79 -12.43 -6.79
N GLN A 347 -11.98 -12.81 -6.33
CA GLN A 347 -12.21 -13.42 -5.02
C GLN A 347 -12.10 -14.96 -5.09
N ALA A 348 -11.11 -15.54 -4.42
CA ALA A 348 -10.90 -17.00 -4.43
C ALA A 348 -12.11 -17.79 -3.87
N ALA A 349 -12.82 -17.23 -2.89
CA ALA A 349 -13.92 -17.91 -2.19
C ALA A 349 -15.25 -17.91 -2.94
N TRP A 350 -15.40 -17.14 -4.02
CA TRP A 350 -16.64 -17.06 -4.81
C TRP A 350 -16.34 -17.23 -6.30
N ALA A 351 -16.31 -18.49 -6.75
CA ALA A 351 -15.95 -18.85 -8.12
C ALA A 351 -16.91 -18.28 -9.16
N ASP A 352 -18.23 -18.36 -8.95
CA ASP A 352 -19.23 -17.81 -9.89
C ASP A 352 -19.01 -16.31 -10.16
N ALA A 353 -18.87 -15.50 -9.11
CA ALA A 353 -18.58 -14.07 -9.25
C ALA A 353 -17.26 -13.85 -10.00
N SER A 354 -16.19 -14.54 -9.62
CA SER A 354 -14.89 -14.42 -10.27
C SER A 354 -14.91 -14.79 -11.75
N ILE A 355 -15.56 -15.90 -12.09
CA ILE A 355 -15.70 -16.40 -13.46
C ILE A 355 -16.52 -15.42 -14.31
N ARG A 356 -17.62 -14.88 -13.78
CA ARG A 356 -18.42 -13.86 -14.48
C ARG A 356 -17.63 -12.59 -14.75
N THR A 357 -16.86 -12.10 -13.77
CA THR A 357 -15.96 -10.94 -13.96
C THR A 357 -14.96 -11.19 -15.08
N VAL A 358 -14.27 -12.34 -15.09
CA VAL A 358 -13.23 -12.63 -16.09
C VAL A 358 -13.84 -12.90 -17.47
N ARG A 359 -14.98 -13.61 -17.52
CA ARG A 359 -15.73 -13.85 -18.76
C ARG A 359 -16.13 -12.56 -19.44
N TRP A 360 -16.59 -11.56 -18.68
CA TRP A 360 -16.89 -10.25 -19.24
C TRP A 360 -15.67 -9.64 -19.96
N CYS A 361 -14.48 -9.70 -19.36
CA CYS A 361 -13.26 -9.20 -20.00
C CYS A 361 -12.93 -9.98 -21.28
N LEU A 362 -13.00 -11.33 -21.25
CA LEU A 362 -12.79 -12.20 -22.41
C LEU A 362 -13.71 -11.83 -23.58
N GLU A 363 -14.99 -11.62 -23.31
CA GLU A 363 -16.01 -11.28 -24.32
C GLU A 363 -15.88 -9.85 -24.86
N ASN A 364 -15.15 -8.97 -24.18
CA ASN A 364 -15.07 -7.53 -24.50
C ASN A 364 -13.67 -7.01 -24.87
N GLY A 365 -12.71 -7.90 -25.15
CA GLY A 365 -11.38 -7.55 -25.68
C GLY A 365 -10.20 -8.29 -25.04
N GLY A 366 -10.48 -9.17 -24.08
CA GLY A 366 -9.49 -10.07 -23.51
C GLY A 366 -8.87 -9.61 -22.19
N VAL A 367 -8.09 -10.52 -21.64
CA VAL A 367 -7.31 -10.44 -20.41
C VAL A 367 -6.19 -11.48 -20.53
N ASP A 368 -5.07 -11.31 -19.84
CA ASP A 368 -3.92 -12.21 -19.93
C ASP A 368 -3.81 -13.14 -18.72
N ALA A 369 -4.20 -12.66 -17.53
CA ALA A 369 -4.11 -13.42 -16.30
C ALA A 369 -5.37 -13.30 -15.43
N ILE A 370 -5.76 -14.42 -14.81
CA ILE A 370 -6.68 -14.42 -13.67
C ILE A 370 -5.88 -14.42 -12.37
N SER A 371 -6.37 -13.69 -11.38
CA SER A 371 -5.67 -13.55 -10.13
C SER A 371 -6.56 -13.63 -8.89
N PRO A 372 -6.81 -14.84 -8.35
CA PRO A 372 -7.38 -15.00 -7.01
C PRO A 372 -6.35 -14.75 -5.90
N ALA A 373 -6.82 -14.31 -4.74
CA ALA A 373 -5.99 -14.28 -3.52
C ALA A 373 -5.63 -15.70 -3.07
N ALA A 374 -4.47 -15.85 -2.43
CA ALA A 374 -3.86 -17.13 -2.07
C ALA A 374 -3.54 -17.22 -0.58
N TYR A 375 -4.56 -16.99 0.26
CA TYR A 375 -4.43 -17.07 1.72
C TYR A 375 -4.77 -18.45 2.28
N PHE A 376 -4.13 -18.78 3.40
CA PHE A 376 -4.63 -19.78 4.34
C PHE A 376 -4.86 -19.15 5.70
N GLY A 377 -5.84 -19.64 6.45
CA GLY A 377 -6.18 -19.12 7.78
C GLY A 377 -7.27 -19.93 8.46
N PRO A 378 -7.54 -19.66 9.75
CA PRO A 378 -8.59 -20.33 10.50
C PRO A 378 -9.98 -20.06 9.94
N ASP A 379 -10.80 -21.11 9.92
CA ASP A 379 -12.23 -21.01 9.66
C ASP A 379 -13.03 -20.91 10.97
N LYS A 380 -14.36 -20.91 10.87
CA LYS A 380 -15.26 -20.83 12.03
C LYS A 380 -15.09 -22.00 13.01
N ALA A 381 -14.76 -23.19 12.52
CA ALA A 381 -14.61 -24.37 13.38
C ALA A 381 -13.29 -24.27 14.18
N ILE A 382 -12.21 -23.83 13.54
CA ILE A 382 -10.93 -23.58 14.19
C ILE A 382 -11.06 -22.46 15.22
N TYR A 383 -11.73 -21.35 14.89
CA TYR A 383 -11.97 -20.28 15.87
C TYR A 383 -12.75 -20.77 17.09
N LYS A 384 -13.77 -21.61 16.92
CA LYS A 384 -14.51 -22.22 18.04
C LYS A 384 -13.62 -23.12 18.91
N LYS A 385 -12.71 -23.89 18.30
CA LYS A 385 -11.72 -24.70 19.02
C LYS A 385 -10.80 -23.80 19.85
N TRP A 386 -10.20 -22.77 19.23
CA TRP A 386 -9.31 -21.83 19.91
C TRP A 386 -9.99 -21.09 21.05
N ASP A 387 -11.24 -20.67 20.87
CA ASP A 387 -12.04 -20.04 21.93
C ASP A 387 -12.26 -20.98 23.12
N SER A 388 -12.52 -22.27 22.88
CA SER A 388 -12.68 -23.27 23.94
C SER A 388 -11.42 -23.57 24.74
N LEU A 389 -10.24 -23.44 24.11
CA LEU A 389 -8.94 -23.62 24.76
C LEU A 389 -8.50 -22.36 25.52
N GLY A 390 -8.89 -21.18 25.02
CA GLY A 390 -8.54 -19.90 25.62
C GLY A 390 -7.03 -19.75 25.79
N GLU A 391 -6.57 -19.47 27.01
CA GLU A 391 -5.15 -19.31 27.34
C GLU A 391 -4.35 -20.62 27.23
N GLN A 392 -5.02 -21.78 27.13
CA GLN A 392 -4.36 -23.08 26.99
C GLN A 392 -3.96 -23.39 25.54
N LEU A 393 -4.42 -22.60 24.56
CA LEU A 393 -3.98 -22.77 23.18
C LEU A 393 -2.47 -22.57 23.08
N THR A 394 -1.78 -23.47 22.39
CA THR A 394 -0.33 -23.36 22.18
C THR A 394 0.00 -22.92 20.75
N PRO A 395 1.22 -22.41 20.49
CA PRO A 395 1.67 -22.13 19.13
C PRO A 395 1.69 -23.40 18.25
N ASP A 396 1.98 -24.57 18.83
CA ASP A 396 1.95 -25.84 18.11
C ASP A 396 0.53 -26.20 17.66
N ASP A 397 -0.49 -26.01 18.51
CA ASP A 397 -1.90 -26.22 18.13
C ASP A 397 -2.30 -25.35 16.93
N VAL A 398 -1.86 -24.08 16.93
CA VAL A 398 -2.11 -23.15 15.82
C VAL A 398 -1.44 -23.64 14.54
N ILE A 399 -0.19 -24.09 14.61
CA ILE A 399 0.55 -24.60 13.45
C ILE A 399 -0.09 -25.87 12.91
N ASP A 400 -0.47 -26.81 13.78
CA ASP A 400 -1.11 -28.07 13.38
C ASP A 400 -2.46 -27.82 12.70
N ASP A 401 -3.27 -26.90 13.23
CA ASP A 401 -4.53 -26.50 12.61
C ASP A 401 -4.28 -25.87 11.22
N MET A 402 -3.26 -25.03 11.08
CA MET A 402 -2.93 -24.40 9.79
C MET A 402 -2.34 -25.40 8.78
N GLU A 403 -1.62 -26.41 9.23
CA GLU A 403 -1.13 -27.48 8.35
C GLU A 403 -2.31 -28.25 7.73
N ALA A 404 -3.36 -28.52 8.52
CA ALA A 404 -4.58 -29.12 8.00
C ALA A 404 -5.29 -28.22 6.98
N VAL A 405 -5.36 -26.90 7.23
CA VAL A 405 -5.93 -25.93 6.29
C VAL A 405 -5.16 -25.90 4.96
N VAL A 406 -3.83 -25.81 5.00
CA VAL A 406 -3.00 -25.76 3.78
C VAL A 406 -3.16 -27.07 2.98
N ARG A 407 -3.20 -28.23 3.64
CA ARG A 407 -3.44 -29.52 2.96
C ARG A 407 -4.82 -29.56 2.30
N ALA A 408 -5.85 -29.00 2.93
CA ALA A 408 -7.20 -28.97 2.39
C ALA A 408 -7.35 -28.12 1.12
N LEU A 409 -6.45 -27.16 0.86
CA LEU A 409 -6.44 -26.36 -0.38
C LEU A 409 -6.35 -27.24 -1.65
N ARG A 410 -5.81 -28.46 -1.54
CA ARG A 410 -5.70 -29.42 -2.66
C ARG A 410 -7.00 -30.15 -2.97
N THR A 411 -8.00 -30.11 -2.09
CA THR A 411 -9.15 -31.04 -2.12
C THR A 411 -10.43 -30.47 -2.71
N GLY A 412 -10.47 -29.19 -3.10
CA GLY A 412 -11.67 -28.58 -3.65
C GLY A 412 -11.75 -27.06 -3.44
N GLY A 413 -12.89 -26.49 -3.82
CA GLY A 413 -13.24 -25.10 -3.53
C GLY A 413 -13.05 -24.14 -4.70
N GLY A 414 -13.47 -22.89 -4.48
CA GLY A 414 -13.54 -21.88 -5.54
C GLY A 414 -12.21 -21.59 -6.23
N LEU A 415 -11.08 -21.76 -5.53
CA LEU A 415 -9.75 -21.64 -6.13
C LEU A 415 -9.55 -22.62 -7.29
N LEU A 416 -9.89 -23.90 -7.12
CA LEU A 416 -9.69 -24.91 -8.16
C LEU A 416 -10.60 -24.67 -9.37
N GLU A 417 -11.84 -24.21 -9.13
CA GLU A 417 -12.78 -23.85 -10.20
C GLU A 417 -12.26 -22.66 -11.02
N ILE A 418 -11.73 -21.63 -10.35
CA ILE A 418 -11.14 -20.45 -10.97
C ILE A 418 -9.90 -20.83 -11.80
N VAL A 419 -9.02 -21.67 -11.27
CA VAL A 419 -7.81 -22.13 -11.99
C VAL A 419 -8.18 -23.03 -13.18
N ALA A 420 -9.17 -23.91 -13.03
CA ALA A 420 -9.67 -24.73 -14.13
C ALA A 420 -10.26 -23.87 -15.26
N PHE A 421 -11.04 -22.84 -14.90
CA PHE A 421 -11.54 -21.85 -15.86
C PHE A 421 -10.39 -21.13 -16.58
N ALA A 422 -9.35 -20.70 -15.84
CA ALA A 422 -8.17 -20.08 -16.43
C ALA A 422 -7.55 -20.96 -17.52
N LYS A 423 -7.29 -22.23 -17.19
CA LYS A 423 -6.70 -23.22 -18.08
C LYS A 423 -7.57 -23.47 -19.31
N GLN A 424 -8.89 -23.59 -19.14
CA GLN A 424 -9.83 -23.77 -20.24
C GLN A 424 -9.80 -22.61 -21.24
N HIS A 425 -9.51 -21.39 -20.76
CA HIS A 425 -9.50 -20.17 -21.57
C HIS A 425 -8.09 -19.69 -21.94
N GLY A 426 -7.03 -20.46 -21.64
CA GLY A 426 -5.65 -20.10 -21.96
C GLY A 426 -5.11 -18.91 -21.17
N LEU A 427 -5.68 -18.61 -20.00
CA LEU A 427 -5.23 -17.53 -19.13
C LEU A 427 -4.13 -18.00 -18.19
N SER A 428 -3.17 -17.12 -17.91
CA SER A 428 -2.19 -17.36 -16.86
C SER A 428 -2.85 -17.31 -15.49
N TYR A 429 -2.46 -18.20 -14.59
CA TYR A 429 -2.79 -18.11 -13.19
C TYR A 429 -1.66 -17.40 -12.42
N VAL A 430 -1.96 -16.27 -11.79
CA VAL A 430 -1.06 -15.56 -10.86
C VAL A 430 -1.82 -15.24 -9.58
N ALA A 431 -1.19 -15.15 -8.42
CA ALA A 431 -1.84 -14.68 -7.19
C ALA A 431 -1.38 -13.24 -6.89
N TYR A 432 -2.30 -12.28 -6.78
CA TYR A 432 -1.95 -10.87 -6.52
C TYR A 432 -1.50 -10.64 -5.07
N GLU A 433 -2.00 -11.49 -4.18
CA GLU A 433 -1.59 -11.56 -2.79
C GLU A 433 -1.86 -12.94 -2.20
N GLY A 434 -1.18 -13.23 -1.09
CA GLY A 434 -1.27 -14.51 -0.41
C GLY A 434 -0.29 -14.63 0.75
N GLY A 435 -0.40 -15.75 1.45
CA GLY A 435 0.32 -16.04 2.69
C GLY A 435 -0.63 -16.41 3.82
N GLN A 436 -0.16 -16.29 5.05
CA GLN A 436 -0.98 -16.56 6.22
C GLN A 436 -1.97 -15.42 6.52
N HIS A 437 -3.19 -15.76 6.93
CA HIS A 437 -4.22 -14.88 7.51
C HIS A 437 -4.61 -15.39 8.90
N ILE A 438 -3.62 -15.56 9.78
CA ILE A 438 -3.79 -15.99 11.17
C ILE A 438 -3.86 -14.74 12.04
N GLN A 439 -5.04 -14.47 12.54
CA GLN A 439 -5.33 -13.36 13.45
C GLN A 439 -6.46 -13.74 14.41
N PRO A 440 -6.63 -13.04 15.54
CA PRO A 440 -7.79 -13.24 16.40
C PRO A 440 -9.11 -12.96 15.66
N GLU A 441 -10.15 -13.74 15.96
CA GLU A 441 -11.46 -13.58 15.31
C GLU A 441 -11.99 -12.15 15.50
N GLY A 442 -12.31 -11.49 14.39
CA GLY A 442 -12.78 -10.10 14.40
C GLY A 442 -11.79 -9.09 14.99
N GLN A 443 -10.48 -9.41 15.02
CA GLN A 443 -9.41 -8.56 15.57
C GLN A 443 -9.64 -8.15 17.04
N LYS A 444 -10.38 -9.00 17.78
CA LYS A 444 -10.68 -8.81 19.20
C LYS A 444 -9.47 -9.14 20.06
N LYS A 445 -9.46 -8.59 21.29
CA LYS A 445 -8.54 -9.04 22.34
C LYS A 445 -9.12 -10.33 22.92
N LEU A 446 -8.52 -11.47 22.61
CA LEU A 446 -9.01 -12.79 23.00
C LEU A 446 -7.95 -13.57 23.80
N PRO A 447 -8.34 -14.46 24.72
CA PRO A 447 -7.40 -15.16 25.60
C PRO A 447 -6.34 -15.99 24.86
N TYR A 448 -6.68 -16.53 23.68
CA TYR A 448 -5.77 -17.32 22.85
C TYR A 448 -4.79 -16.48 22.00
N ALA A 449 -4.91 -15.15 22.00
CA ALA A 449 -4.09 -14.27 21.15
C ALA A 449 -2.56 -14.43 21.32
N PRO A 450 -2.01 -14.70 22.53
CA PRO A 450 -0.58 -14.96 22.70
C PRO A 450 -0.07 -16.16 21.89
N ALA A 451 -0.86 -17.22 21.77
CA ALA A 451 -0.48 -18.42 21.01
C ALA A 451 -0.35 -18.12 19.52
N ILE A 452 -1.33 -17.42 18.95
CA ILE A 452 -1.30 -16.94 17.55
C ILE A 452 -0.11 -16.01 17.32
N ALA A 453 0.19 -15.14 18.28
CA ALA A 453 1.31 -14.21 18.18
C ALA A 453 2.67 -14.94 18.15
N GLN A 454 2.86 -15.91 19.03
CA GLN A 454 4.05 -16.75 19.08
C GLN A 454 4.17 -17.64 17.83
N ALA A 455 3.05 -18.13 17.28
CA ALA A 455 3.03 -18.94 16.06
C ALA A 455 3.66 -18.21 14.84
N GLN A 456 3.65 -16.87 14.82
CA GLN A 456 4.23 -16.08 13.72
C GLN A 456 5.74 -16.27 13.55
N ALA A 457 6.45 -16.57 14.65
CA ALA A 457 7.89 -16.84 14.67
C ALA A 457 8.21 -18.34 14.82
N HIS A 458 7.20 -19.20 14.83
CA HIS A 458 7.38 -20.64 14.99
C HIS A 458 8.18 -21.22 13.81
N SER A 459 9.13 -22.13 14.08
CA SER A 459 10.00 -22.69 13.05
C SER A 459 9.22 -23.36 11.91
N ARG A 460 8.16 -24.12 12.25
CA ARG A 460 7.23 -24.76 11.29
C ARG A 460 6.38 -23.79 10.46
N MET A 461 6.38 -22.48 10.75
CA MET A 461 5.78 -21.49 9.85
C MET A 461 6.48 -21.49 8.48
N TYR A 462 7.78 -21.80 8.45
CA TYR A 462 8.52 -22.01 7.21
C TYR A 462 7.91 -23.16 6.40
N ASP A 463 7.63 -24.30 7.04
CA ASP A 463 7.07 -25.49 6.36
C ASP A 463 5.66 -25.22 5.81
N LEU A 464 4.83 -24.47 6.54
CA LEU A 464 3.51 -24.03 6.06
C LEU A 464 3.61 -23.20 4.78
N TYR A 465 4.55 -22.25 4.73
CA TYR A 465 4.78 -21.44 3.54
C TYR A 465 5.34 -22.25 2.38
N VAL A 466 6.26 -23.18 2.64
CA VAL A 466 6.78 -24.09 1.61
C VAL A 466 5.65 -24.93 1.02
N GLU A 467 4.76 -25.49 1.84
CA GLU A 467 3.64 -26.27 1.34
C GLU A 467 2.61 -25.41 0.61
N LEU A 468 2.30 -24.21 1.11
CA LEU A 468 1.45 -23.25 0.40
C LEU A 468 1.99 -22.99 -1.02
N LEU A 469 3.28 -22.66 -1.14
CA LEU A 469 3.91 -22.38 -2.43
C LEU A 469 3.91 -23.62 -3.35
N ARG A 470 4.09 -24.83 -2.79
CA ARG A 470 3.96 -26.08 -3.55
C ARG A 470 2.55 -26.31 -4.07
N VAL A 471 1.52 -26.09 -3.25
CA VAL A 471 0.10 -26.19 -3.69
C VAL A 471 -0.12 -25.30 -4.90
N HIS A 472 0.27 -24.03 -4.82
CA HIS A 472 0.06 -23.08 -5.91
C HIS A 472 0.90 -23.40 -7.15
N ARG A 473 2.15 -23.85 -6.99
CA ARG A 473 2.98 -24.33 -8.10
C ARG A 473 2.33 -25.54 -8.80
N ASP A 474 1.78 -26.49 -8.04
CA ASP A 474 1.13 -27.68 -8.60
C ASP A 474 -0.17 -27.33 -9.34
N LEU A 475 -0.75 -26.16 -9.05
CA LEU A 475 -1.87 -25.54 -9.77
C LEU A 475 -1.43 -24.67 -10.95
N ASP A 476 -0.16 -24.73 -11.36
CA ASP A 476 0.42 -23.98 -12.47
C ASP A 476 0.42 -22.45 -12.26
N CYS A 477 0.51 -22.01 -11.01
CA CYS A 477 0.68 -20.60 -10.66
C CYS A 477 2.03 -20.07 -11.18
N GLN A 478 1.98 -19.11 -12.09
CA GLN A 478 3.15 -18.50 -12.73
C GLN A 478 3.84 -17.45 -11.85
N MET A 479 3.08 -16.84 -10.94
CA MET A 479 3.61 -15.85 -10.00
C MET A 479 2.77 -15.81 -8.72
N PHE A 480 3.43 -15.95 -7.57
CA PHE A 480 2.82 -15.81 -6.26
C PHE A 480 3.20 -14.46 -5.63
N GLY A 481 2.25 -13.53 -5.57
CA GLY A 481 2.37 -12.29 -4.81
C GLY A 481 2.22 -12.57 -3.32
N HIS A 482 3.28 -12.38 -2.53
CA HIS A 482 3.13 -12.31 -1.07
C HIS A 482 2.58 -10.93 -0.67
N PHE A 483 1.63 -10.91 0.28
CA PHE A 483 0.80 -9.74 0.59
C PHE A 483 1.59 -8.51 1.09
N SER A 484 2.69 -8.68 1.82
CA SER A 484 3.36 -7.51 2.39
C SER A 484 4.83 -7.78 2.72
N SER A 485 5.71 -6.89 2.28
CA SER A 485 7.15 -7.01 2.50
C SER A 485 7.54 -7.02 3.98
N VAL A 486 7.00 -6.08 4.76
CA VAL A 486 7.27 -5.93 6.19
C VAL A 486 5.99 -5.61 6.95
N GLY A 487 5.93 -5.98 8.22
CA GLY A 487 4.75 -5.72 9.04
C GLY A 487 4.95 -6.14 10.48
N ARG A 488 4.26 -5.47 11.41
CA ARG A 488 4.27 -5.85 12.83
C ARG A 488 3.78 -7.28 12.99
N GLN A 489 4.40 -8.03 13.89
CA GLN A 489 4.08 -9.44 14.13
C GLN A 489 3.37 -9.59 15.48
N GLY A 490 2.48 -10.57 15.59
CA GLY A 490 1.75 -10.89 16.81
C GLY A 490 0.71 -9.86 17.25
N THR A 491 0.25 -9.01 16.34
CA THR A 491 -0.78 -8.01 16.66
C THR A 491 -2.17 -8.60 16.49
N ARG A 492 -3.15 -8.09 17.24
CA ARG A 492 -4.57 -8.41 17.03
C ARG A 492 -5.10 -7.97 15.67
N TRP A 493 -4.38 -7.05 15.02
CA TRP A 493 -4.72 -6.48 13.73
C TRP A 493 -4.15 -7.29 12.57
N GLY A 494 -3.45 -8.41 12.82
CA GLY A 494 -2.80 -9.24 11.80
C GLY A 494 -1.27 -9.19 11.85
N SER A 495 -0.64 -10.05 11.04
CA SER A 495 0.82 -10.28 11.01
C SER A 495 1.32 -10.62 9.60
N TRP A 496 0.87 -9.89 8.59
CA TRP A 496 1.03 -10.33 7.20
C TRP A 496 2.42 -10.10 6.59
N GLY A 497 3.27 -9.28 7.21
CA GLY A 497 4.61 -8.99 6.72
C GLY A 497 5.48 -10.25 6.59
N ALA A 498 6.24 -10.37 5.50
CA ALA A 498 7.23 -11.44 5.31
C ALA A 498 8.33 -11.35 6.36
N LYS A 499 8.65 -10.12 6.80
CA LYS A 499 9.57 -9.79 7.89
C LYS A 499 8.91 -8.82 8.87
N ALA A 500 9.45 -8.72 10.08
CA ALA A 500 9.03 -7.67 11.02
C ALA A 500 9.52 -6.27 10.58
N SER A 501 10.73 -6.17 10.04
CA SER A 501 11.29 -4.98 9.39
C SER A 501 12.32 -5.39 8.33
N TYR A 502 12.78 -4.45 7.49
CA TYR A 502 13.81 -4.71 6.49
C TYR A 502 15.16 -5.12 7.13
N SER A 503 15.45 -4.65 8.35
CA SER A 503 16.72 -4.89 9.05
C SER A 503 16.80 -6.24 9.78
N ILE A 504 15.68 -6.94 9.99
CA ILE A 504 15.70 -8.28 10.61
C ILE A 504 16.38 -9.28 9.67
N PRO A 505 17.29 -10.15 10.12
CA PRO A 505 17.85 -11.21 9.27
C PRO A 505 16.78 -12.16 8.70
N ASN A 506 17.05 -12.74 7.53
CA ASN A 506 16.11 -13.70 6.93
C ASN A 506 15.98 -14.99 7.76
N ASP A 507 17.04 -15.40 8.47
CA ASP A 507 17.04 -16.59 9.33
C ASP A 507 16.06 -16.46 10.50
N ASP A 508 15.79 -15.23 10.95
CA ASP A 508 14.82 -14.90 12.00
C ASP A 508 13.40 -14.65 11.44
N SER A 509 13.21 -14.85 10.14
CA SER A 509 11.96 -14.55 9.42
C SER A 509 11.49 -15.79 8.64
N PRO A 510 10.79 -16.76 9.27
CA PRO A 510 10.46 -18.04 8.63
C PRO A 510 9.64 -17.89 7.34
N LYS A 511 8.74 -16.89 7.29
CA LYS A 511 7.94 -16.55 6.10
C LYS A 511 8.85 -16.08 4.96
N MET A 512 9.74 -15.12 5.23
CA MET A 512 10.70 -14.61 4.23
C MET A 512 11.66 -15.70 3.75
N ARG A 513 12.17 -16.53 4.65
CA ARG A 513 13.07 -17.63 4.28
C ARG A 513 12.39 -18.58 3.29
N ALA A 514 11.16 -19.01 3.56
CA ALA A 514 10.40 -19.86 2.64
C ALA A 514 10.15 -19.18 1.29
N LEU A 515 9.81 -17.88 1.28
CA LEU A 515 9.62 -17.11 0.06
C LEU A 515 10.88 -17.03 -0.79
N ILE A 516 12.07 -16.93 -0.19
CA ILE A 516 13.35 -16.93 -0.91
C ILE A 516 13.73 -18.32 -1.40
N ASP A 517 13.67 -19.33 -0.52
CA ASP A 517 14.10 -20.70 -0.82
C ASP A 517 13.23 -21.36 -1.90
N CYS A 518 11.95 -20.99 -1.98
CA CYS A 518 11.03 -21.47 -3.00
C CYS A 518 10.97 -20.56 -4.25
N ASN A 519 11.67 -19.42 -4.25
CA ASN A 519 11.63 -18.52 -5.39
C ASN A 519 12.37 -19.12 -6.59
N ALA A 520 11.90 -18.83 -7.81
CA ALA A 520 12.64 -19.18 -9.00
C ALA A 520 13.97 -18.39 -9.05
N LYS A 521 15.04 -19.04 -9.54
CA LYS A 521 16.30 -18.34 -9.80
C LYS A 521 16.07 -17.27 -10.87
N ARG A 522 16.73 -16.12 -10.69
CA ARG A 522 16.76 -15.02 -11.65
C ARG A 522 17.71 -15.29 -12.81
#